data_AF-A0A7N2L1E7-F1
#
_entry.id   AF-A0A7N2L1E7-F1
#
_cell.length_a   1.000
_cell.length_b   1.000
_cell.length_c   1.000
_cell.angle_alpha   90.00
_cell.angle_beta   90.00
_cell.angle_gamma   90.00
#
_symmetry.space_group_name_H-M   'P 1'
#
loop_
_entity.id
_entity.type
_entity.pdbx_description
1 polymer ?
#
loop_
_entity_poly.entity_id
_entity_poly.type
_entity_poly.pdbx_seq_one_letter_code
_entity_poly.pdbx_strand_id
1 'polypeptide(L)'
;MLMVQQLKPEFVDATEIKRNGYFVGYQKNSFVRELLVEQLNIDESKLEAYRTPKEYDEAMSNVSDNGGVAAIVDEISYIKLFLSKYCSRKELLR
;
A
#
# COMPACT_ATOMS: atom_id res chain seq x y z
N MET A 1 -24.13 12.87 -21.90
CA MET A 1 -23.22 11.70 -21.81
C MET A 1 -22.19 12.03 -20.74
N LEU A 2 -22.19 11.32 -19.60
CA LEU A 2 -21.23 11.53 -18.51
C LEU A 2 -20.06 10.57 -18.73
N MET A 3 -18.83 11.07 -18.88
CA MET A 3 -17.65 10.20 -18.76
C MET A 3 -17.37 10.01 -17.27
N VAL A 4 -17.50 8.77 -16.80
CA VAL A 4 -16.83 8.36 -15.57
C VAL A 4 -15.34 8.30 -15.90
N GLN A 5 -14.53 9.14 -15.24
CA GLN A 5 -13.08 8.97 -15.31
C GLN A 5 -12.75 7.65 -14.61
N GLN A 6 -12.30 6.65 -15.38
CA GLN A 6 -11.78 5.42 -14.79
C GLN A 6 -10.45 5.75 -14.12
N LEU A 7 -10.36 5.55 -12.81
CA LEU A 7 -9.09 5.59 -12.10
C LEU A 7 -8.19 4.51 -12.71
N LYS A 8 -7.09 4.93 -13.34
CA LYS A 8 -6.05 4.00 -13.75
C LYS A 8 -5.26 3.64 -12.50
N PRO A 9 -5.18 2.35 -12.13
CA PRO A 9 -4.35 1.95 -11.00
C PRO A 9 -2.89 2.27 -11.34
N GLU A 10 -2.14 2.71 -10.32
CA GLU A 10 -0.72 3.02 -10.47
C GLU A 10 0.12 1.76 -10.71
N PHE A 11 -0.34 0.62 -10.20
CA PHE A 11 0.26 -0.70 -10.41
C PHE A 11 -0.81 -1.70 -10.88
N VAL A 12 -0.44 -2.58 -11.81
CA VAL A 12 -1.35 -3.61 -12.32
C VAL A 12 -1.48 -4.77 -11.32
N ASP A 13 -0.36 -5.18 -10.71
CA ASP A 13 -0.30 -6.28 -9.75
C ASP A 13 0.95 -6.22 -8.85
N ALA A 14 1.07 -7.20 -7.93
CA ALA A 14 2.25 -7.33 -7.06
C ALA A 14 3.55 -7.68 -7.82
N THR A 15 3.45 -8.24 -9.04
CA THR A 15 4.59 -8.56 -9.90
C THR A 15 5.31 -7.29 -10.33
N GLU A 16 4.55 -6.26 -10.68
CA GLU A 16 5.10 -4.94 -11.04
C GLU A 16 5.81 -4.29 -9.86
N ILE A 17 5.21 -4.36 -8.67
CA ILE A 17 5.81 -3.84 -7.42
C ILE A 17 7.17 -4.49 -7.17
N LYS A 18 7.22 -5.83 -7.28
CA LYS A 18 8.44 -6.61 -7.12
C LYS A 18 9.48 -6.25 -8.19
N ARG A 19 9.10 -6.22 -9.47
CA ARG A 19 10.02 -5.95 -10.59
C ARG A 19 10.70 -4.59 -10.46
N ASN A 20 9.97 -3.59 -9.98
CA ASN A 20 10.48 -2.23 -9.84
C ASN A 20 11.20 -2.00 -8.50
N GLY A 21 11.18 -2.98 -7.58
CA GLY A 21 11.91 -2.92 -6.32
C GLY A 21 11.38 -1.85 -5.35
N TYR A 22 10.08 -1.57 -5.41
CA TYR A 22 9.43 -0.62 -4.50
C TYR A 22 9.33 -1.18 -3.08
N PHE A 23 9.32 -0.28 -2.11
CA PHE A 23 9.05 -0.63 -0.72
C PHE A 23 7.56 -0.95 -0.51
N VAL A 24 7.29 -1.99 0.28
CA VAL A 24 5.94 -2.47 0.60
C VAL A 24 5.73 -2.46 2.11
N GLY A 25 4.71 -1.74 2.53
CA GLY A 25 4.28 -1.69 3.91
C GLY A 25 3.40 -2.88 4.29
N TYR A 26 3.50 -3.34 5.53
CA TYR A 26 2.62 -4.38 6.07
C TYR A 26 2.38 -4.19 7.57
N GLN A 27 1.39 -4.90 8.12
CA GLN A 27 1.13 -4.87 9.56
C GLN A 27 2.21 -5.65 10.32
N LYS A 28 2.87 -5.01 11.29
CA LYS A 28 3.89 -5.62 12.12
C LYS A 28 3.32 -6.81 12.92
N ASN A 29 4.07 -7.91 12.95
CA ASN A 29 3.70 -9.19 13.57
C ASN A 29 2.46 -9.86 12.94
N SER A 30 2.08 -9.49 11.71
CA SER A 30 1.06 -10.21 10.94
C SER A 30 1.70 -11.29 10.07
N PHE A 31 0.89 -12.28 9.69
CA PHE A 31 1.26 -13.33 8.73
C PHE A 31 1.54 -12.78 7.32
N VAL A 32 1.22 -11.50 7.08
CA VAL A 32 1.39 -10.85 5.78
C VAL A 32 2.88 -10.77 5.42
N ARG A 33 3.78 -10.70 6.40
CA ARG A 33 5.23 -10.75 6.13
C ARG A 33 5.60 -12.05 5.41
N GLU A 34 5.20 -13.18 5.98
CA GLU A 34 5.49 -14.50 5.43
C GLU A 34 4.82 -14.67 4.06
N LEU A 35 3.59 -14.17 3.88
CA LEU A 35 2.93 -14.13 2.57
C LEU A 35 3.76 -13.38 1.52
N LEU A 36 4.26 -12.19 1.85
CA LEU A 36 5.03 -11.34 0.92
C LEU A 36 6.39 -11.96 0.56
N VAL A 37 7.07 -12.56 1.53
CA VAL A 37 8.39 -13.17 1.33
C VAL A 37 8.29 -14.54 0.66
N GLU A 38 7.45 -15.43 1.19
CA GLU A 38 7.43 -16.84 0.81
C GLU A 38 6.60 -17.10 -0.45
N GLN A 39 5.45 -16.43 -0.59
CA GLN A 39 4.53 -16.69 -1.71
C GLN A 39 4.71 -15.69 -2.86
N LEU A 40 4.98 -14.42 -2.55
CA LEU A 40 5.16 -13.38 -3.57
C LEU A 40 6.64 -13.11 -3.90
N ASN A 41 7.58 -13.67 -3.12
CA ASN A 41 9.02 -13.53 -3.31
C ASN A 41 9.45 -12.06 -3.42
N ILE A 42 8.87 -11.19 -2.57
CA ILE A 42 9.34 -9.83 -2.39
C ILE A 42 10.57 -9.88 -1.49
N ASP A 43 11.61 -9.12 -1.86
CA ASP A 43 12.83 -9.02 -1.07
C ASP A 43 12.51 -8.43 0.31
N GLU A 44 12.93 -9.12 1.38
CA GLU A 44 12.66 -8.68 2.75
C GLU A 44 13.24 -7.29 3.04
N SER A 45 14.34 -6.90 2.39
CA SER A 45 14.91 -5.55 2.49
C SER A 45 14.01 -4.45 1.92
N LYS A 46 12.94 -4.83 1.22
CA LYS A 46 11.90 -3.93 0.68
C LYS A 46 10.62 -3.93 1.50
N LEU A 47 10.60 -4.60 2.65
CA LEU A 47 9.43 -4.66 3.50
C LEU A 47 9.56 -3.72 4.71
N GLU A 48 8.52 -2.94 4.95
CA GLU A 48 8.44 -2.01 6.08
C GLU A 48 7.25 -2.36 6.97
N ALA A 49 7.52 -2.52 8.28
CA ALA A 49 6.52 -3.00 9.24
C ALA A 49 5.93 -1.84 10.05
N TYR A 50 4.61 -1.68 10.02
CA TYR A 50 3.90 -0.64 10.76
C TYR A 50 2.90 -1.20 11.76
N ARG A 51 2.61 -0.45 12.81
CA ARG A 51 1.71 -0.85 13.90
C ARG A 51 0.36 -0.17 13.84
N THR A 52 0.26 0.99 13.20
CA THR A 52 -0.94 1.82 13.28
C THR A 52 -1.44 2.27 11.89
N PRO A 53 -2.75 2.45 11.71
CA PRO A 53 -3.30 3.05 10.49
C PRO A 53 -2.77 4.46 10.18
N LYS A 54 -2.26 5.18 11.19
CA LYS A 54 -1.65 6.51 10.99
C LYS A 54 -0.29 6.38 10.30
N GLU A 55 0.53 5.42 10.74
CA GLU A 55 1.81 5.12 10.09
C GLU A 55 1.62 4.72 8.61
N TYR A 56 0.51 4.05 8.28
CA TYR A 56 0.14 3.77 6.89
C TYR A 56 -0.07 5.04 6.05
N ASP A 57 -0.86 6.00 6.54
CA ASP A 57 -1.11 7.26 5.82
C ASP A 57 0.17 8.10 5.68
N GLU A 58 1.01 8.13 6.71
CA GLU A 58 2.32 8.81 6.67
C GLU A 58 3.26 8.15 5.65
N ALA A 59 3.39 6.81 5.68
CA ALA A 59 4.25 6.08 4.76
C ALA A 59 3.80 6.19 3.29
N MET A 60 2.49 6.18 3.04
CA MET A 60 1.94 6.37 1.69
C MET A 60 2.01 7.83 1.21
N SER A 61 2.03 8.80 2.12
CA SER A 61 2.12 10.22 1.74
C SER A 61 3.54 10.66 1.37
N ASN A 62 4.56 9.94 1.86
CA ASN A 62 5.97 10.28 1.69
C ASN A 62 6.68 9.53 0.54
N VAL A 63 5.93 8.97 -0.42
CA VAL A 63 6.51 8.19 -1.53
C VAL A 63 7.46 9.02 -2.40
N SER A 64 7.25 10.34 -2.51
CA SER A 64 8.13 11.24 -3.28
C SER A 64 9.51 11.46 -2.65
N ASP A 65 9.64 11.24 -1.34
CA ASP A 65 10.78 11.70 -0.55
C ASP A 65 11.74 10.54 -0.20
N ASN A 66 11.73 9.46 -0.99
CA ASN A 66 12.59 8.28 -0.82
C ASN A 66 12.44 7.53 0.52
N GLY A 67 11.38 7.81 1.31
CA GLY A 67 11.13 7.18 2.62
C GLY A 67 9.75 6.55 2.78
N GLY A 68 8.93 6.55 1.72
CA GLY A 68 7.58 5.99 1.73
C GLY A 68 7.48 4.60 1.10
N VAL A 69 6.27 4.03 1.15
CA VAL A 69 5.94 2.73 0.54
C VAL A 69 4.98 2.90 -0.63
N ALA A 70 5.23 2.17 -1.72
CA ALA A 70 4.37 2.22 -2.90
C ALA A 70 3.03 1.50 -2.69
N ALA A 71 3.00 0.52 -1.78
CA ALA A 71 1.81 -0.25 -1.47
C ALA A 71 1.80 -0.66 -0.01
N ILE A 72 0.61 -0.89 0.53
CA ILE A 72 0.40 -1.55 1.82
C ILE A 72 -0.43 -2.79 1.58
N VAL A 73 0.04 -3.91 2.12
CA VAL A 73 -0.68 -5.18 2.12
C VAL A 73 -1.10 -5.48 3.54
N ASP A 74 -2.40 -5.71 3.73
CA ASP A 74 -3.01 -6.01 5.02
C ASP A 74 -4.34 -6.75 4.79
N GLU A 75 -4.98 -7.24 5.85
CA GLU A 75 -6.26 -7.93 5.72
C GLU A 75 -7.37 -6.96 5.27
N ILE A 76 -8.31 -7.45 4.47
CA ILE A 76 -9.37 -6.64 3.84
C ILE A 76 -10.15 -5.81 4.87
N SER A 77 -10.41 -6.36 6.06
CA SER A 77 -11.09 -5.65 7.14
C SER A 77 -10.32 -4.43 7.65
N TYR A 78 -9.00 -4.53 7.78
CA TYR A 78 -8.16 -3.41 8.19
C TYR A 78 -8.03 -2.36 7.10
N ILE A 79 -7.84 -2.77 5.85
CA ILE A 79 -7.82 -1.83 4.71
C ILE A 79 -9.14 -1.07 4.61
N LYS A 80 -10.30 -1.72 4.74
CA LYS A 80 -11.60 -1.04 4.75
C LYS A 80 -11.70 0.01 5.87
N LEU A 81 -11.26 -0.36 7.08
CA LEU A 81 -11.24 0.56 8.22
C LEU A 81 -10.30 1.74 7.98
N PHE A 82 -9.10 1.50 7.47
CA PHE A 82 -8.12 2.52 7.10
C PHE A 82 -8.71 3.49 6.08
N LEU A 83 -9.26 2.98 4.97
CA LEU A 83 -9.84 3.81 3.90
C LEU A 83 -10.99 4.69 4.41
N SER A 84 -11.83 4.17 5.31
CA SER A 84 -12.93 4.96 5.91
C SER A 84 -12.42 6.17 6.72
N LYS A 85 -11.26 6.03 7.37
CA LYS A 85 -10.68 7.05 8.25
C LYS A 85 -9.77 8.04 7.52
N TYR A 86 -8.96 7.56 6.57
CA TYR A 86 -7.87 8.35 5.97
C TYR A 86 -8.09 8.70 4.50
N CYS A 87 -8.96 7.96 3.79
CA CYS A 87 -9.21 8.18 2.35
C CYS A 87 -10.60 8.74 2.02
N SER A 88 -11.45 8.99 3.02
CA SER A 88 -12.82 9.51 2.84
C SER A 88 -12.92 10.93 2.24
N ARG A 89 -11.79 11.54 1.82
CA ARG A 89 -11.74 12.91 1.31
C ARG A 89 -10.67 13.21 0.24
N LYS A 90 -10.03 12.21 -0.37
CA LYS A 90 -8.99 12.43 -1.40
C LYS A 90 -9.53 12.39 -2.86
N GLU A 91 -10.81 12.10 -3.08
CA GLU A 91 -11.42 12.01 -4.44
C GLU A 91 -12.07 13.32 -4.97
N LEU A 92 -12.08 14.42 -4.21
CA LEU A 92 -12.70 15.69 -4.66
C LEU A 92 -11.71 16.77 -5.11
N LEU A 93 -10.40 16.50 -5.12
CA LEU A 93 -9.37 17.51 -5.43
C LEU A 93 -8.26 17.03 -6.39
N ARG A 94 -8.53 16.06 -7.27
CA ARG A 94 -7.67 15.79 -8.43
C ARG A 94 -8.46 15.71 -9.72
#